data_AF-J2UJH5-F1
#
_entry.id   AF-J2UJH5-F1
#
_cell.length_a   1.000
_cell.length_b   1.000
_cell.length_c   1.000
_cell.angle_alpha   90.00
_cell.angle_beta   90.00
_cell.angle_gamma   90.00
#
_symmetry.space_group_name_H-M   'P 1'
#
loop_
_entity.id
_entity.type
_entity.pdbx_description
1 polymer ?
#
loop_
_entity_poly.entity_id
_entity_poly.type
_entity_poly.pdbx_seq_one_letter_code
_entity_poly.pdbx_strand_id
1 'polypeptide(L)'
;MSAFTPASEVILRHSDEFTARNVLFAGDLQDDLPAQLETASSRVHTQQYHHWQNLSHRLGERAVYSMVATAADVEGCDTLVYYWSKNKPEAQFQLQNLLSLLPVGCDIFVVGENRSGVRSAEGMLEAWATLEKVDSARRCGLYHGRLDKQPGFDASGYGNTYQLDDLTIHTLPGVFSRDGLDIGSDLLLSTLTPHFRGKVLDIGCGSGVLATVMAKVSPRVRLWLCDVHAAAIEASKATLAANELEGEVFASNVFSDVTGRFDMIISNPPFHDGLQTSLEAANTLIRGALKHLNSGGELRIVANAFLPYPQILDETFGNHEVLAQTGRFKVYRAVYGRGAKTR
;
A
#
# COMPACT_ATOMS: atom_id res chain seq x y z
N MET A 1 -14.05 -5.47 20.83
CA MET A 1 -14.30 -5.18 19.41
C MET A 1 -14.18 -6.49 18.65
N SER A 2 -14.91 -6.65 17.55
CA SER A 2 -14.78 -7.83 16.70
C SER A 2 -13.35 -7.99 16.19
N ALA A 3 -12.88 -9.22 16.03
CA ALA A 3 -11.57 -9.51 15.45
C ALA A 3 -11.53 -9.21 13.93
N PHE A 4 -12.69 -9.13 13.28
CA PHE A 4 -12.84 -8.95 11.85
C PHE A 4 -13.36 -7.56 11.48
N THR A 5 -13.01 -7.11 10.28
CA THR A 5 -13.54 -5.88 9.69
C THR A 5 -15.05 -5.99 9.47
N PRO A 6 -15.76 -4.84 9.39
CA PRO A 6 -17.17 -4.81 9.01
C PRO A 6 -17.50 -5.57 7.72
N ALA A 7 -16.60 -5.58 6.73
CA ALA A 7 -16.78 -6.31 5.47
C ALA A 7 -16.69 -7.84 5.69
N SER A 8 -15.67 -8.30 6.42
CA SER A 8 -15.53 -9.72 6.80
C SER A 8 -16.69 -10.22 7.67
N GLU A 9 -17.23 -9.39 8.57
CA GLU A 9 -18.44 -9.74 9.31
C GLU A 9 -19.68 -9.92 8.42
N VAL A 10 -19.76 -9.21 7.28
CA VAL A 10 -20.82 -9.43 6.30
C VAL A 10 -20.62 -10.77 5.61
N ILE A 11 -19.41 -11.12 5.18
CA ILE A 11 -19.11 -12.43 4.58
C ILE A 11 -19.45 -13.58 5.55
N LEU A 12 -19.08 -13.46 6.83
CA LEU A 12 -19.34 -14.48 7.84
C LEU A 12 -20.84 -14.80 8.04
N ARG A 13 -21.73 -13.83 7.81
CA ARG A 13 -23.19 -14.04 7.88
C ARG A 13 -23.71 -14.97 6.78
N HIS A 14 -22.92 -15.15 5.72
CA HIS A 14 -23.22 -16.01 4.57
C HIS A 14 -22.20 -17.16 4.47
N SER A 15 -21.56 -17.54 5.59
CA SER A 15 -20.49 -18.55 5.63
C SER A 15 -20.89 -19.89 4.98
N ASP A 16 -22.13 -20.34 5.22
CA ASP A 16 -22.67 -21.57 4.62
C ASP A 16 -22.64 -21.56 3.08
N GLU A 17 -22.64 -20.39 2.44
CA GLU A 17 -22.55 -20.30 0.98
C GLU A 17 -21.18 -20.72 0.47
N PHE A 18 -20.11 -20.62 1.28
CA PHE A 18 -18.73 -20.79 0.83
C PHE A 18 -18.15 -22.18 1.14
N THR A 19 -18.77 -22.96 2.03
CA THR A 19 -18.26 -24.26 2.53
C THR A 19 -17.89 -25.23 1.40
N ALA A 20 -18.67 -25.26 0.31
CA ALA A 20 -18.46 -26.17 -0.82
C ALA A 20 -17.72 -25.54 -2.01
N ARG A 21 -17.22 -24.31 -1.88
CA ARG A 21 -16.65 -23.52 -2.99
C ARG A 21 -15.13 -23.43 -2.95
N ASN A 22 -14.51 -23.26 -4.11
CA ASN A 22 -13.08 -22.99 -4.26
C ASN A 22 -12.87 -21.48 -4.40
N VAL A 23 -12.60 -20.82 -3.28
CA VAL A 23 -12.68 -19.37 -3.15
C VAL A 23 -11.32 -18.71 -3.37
N LEU A 24 -11.27 -17.76 -4.29
CA LEU A 24 -10.22 -16.76 -4.40
C LEU A 24 -10.62 -15.50 -3.62
N PHE A 25 -9.82 -15.12 -2.63
CA PHE A 25 -9.96 -13.85 -1.93
C PHE A 25 -8.99 -12.82 -2.52
N ALA A 26 -9.48 -11.62 -2.80
CA ALA A 26 -8.66 -10.54 -3.33
C ALA A 26 -9.18 -9.15 -2.93
N GLY A 27 -8.41 -8.10 -3.25
CA GLY A 27 -8.74 -6.71 -2.95
C GLY A 27 -8.20 -6.25 -1.59
N ASP A 28 -9.00 -5.50 -0.84
CA ASP A 28 -8.62 -4.86 0.43
C ASP A 28 -8.72 -5.82 1.64
N LEU A 29 -7.81 -6.80 1.70
CA LEU A 29 -7.77 -7.90 2.68
C LEU A 29 -7.21 -7.49 4.06
N GLN A 30 -7.93 -6.62 4.76
CA GLN A 30 -7.50 -5.99 6.03
C GLN A 30 -7.45 -6.93 7.26
N ASP A 31 -7.97 -8.15 7.15
CA ASP A 31 -7.97 -9.16 8.23
C ASP A 31 -7.69 -10.57 7.69
N ASP A 32 -7.62 -11.54 8.61
CA ASP A 32 -7.24 -12.92 8.28
C ASP A 32 -8.44 -13.85 8.01
N LEU A 33 -9.65 -13.31 7.76
CA LEU A 33 -10.82 -14.12 7.39
C LEU A 33 -10.54 -15.07 6.20
N PRO A 34 -9.83 -14.67 5.13
CA PRO A 34 -9.50 -15.58 4.02
C PRO A 34 -8.80 -16.88 4.43
N ALA A 35 -8.09 -16.87 5.57
CA ALA A 35 -7.41 -18.03 6.12
C ALA A 35 -8.22 -18.78 7.21
N GLN A 36 -9.39 -18.27 7.59
CA GLN A 36 -10.25 -18.82 8.65
C GLN A 36 -11.62 -19.32 8.14
N LEU A 37 -12.13 -18.74 7.05
CA LEU A 37 -13.43 -19.13 6.50
C LEU A 37 -13.39 -20.59 6.03
N GLU A 38 -14.42 -21.36 6.39
CA GLU A 38 -14.57 -22.73 5.92
C GLU A 38 -14.98 -22.74 4.44
N THR A 39 -14.16 -23.38 3.61
CA THR A 39 -14.32 -23.49 2.15
C THR A 39 -13.82 -24.84 1.67
N ALA A 40 -14.13 -25.24 0.44
CA ALA A 40 -13.54 -26.44 -0.16
C ALA A 40 -12.05 -26.21 -0.46
N SER A 41 -11.71 -25.00 -0.92
CA SER A 41 -10.33 -24.49 -0.92
C SER A 41 -10.32 -22.97 -0.86
N SER A 42 -9.26 -22.40 -0.26
CA SER A 42 -9.03 -20.95 -0.21
C SER A 42 -7.68 -20.61 -0.85
N ARG A 43 -7.72 -19.61 -1.72
CA ARG A 43 -6.55 -18.91 -2.28
C ARG A 43 -6.65 -17.41 -2.02
N VAL A 44 -5.51 -16.74 -2.00
CA VAL A 44 -5.40 -15.29 -1.83
C VAL A 44 -4.51 -14.72 -2.92
N HIS A 45 -4.98 -13.67 -3.59
CA HIS A 45 -4.14 -12.77 -4.37
C HIS A 45 -4.22 -11.37 -3.77
N THR A 46 -3.07 -10.75 -3.50
CA THR A 46 -3.05 -9.39 -2.96
C THR A 46 -1.90 -8.57 -3.54
N GLN A 47 -2.15 -7.27 -3.68
CA GLN A 47 -1.12 -6.28 -4.02
C GLN A 47 -0.51 -5.64 -2.77
N GLN A 48 -0.86 -6.10 -1.57
CA GLN A 48 -0.40 -5.54 -0.29
C GLN A 48 0.50 -6.54 0.44
N TYR A 49 1.78 -6.21 0.56
CA TYR A 49 2.80 -7.12 1.08
C TYR A 49 2.55 -7.54 2.54
N HIS A 50 2.09 -6.61 3.38
CA HIS A 50 1.76 -6.89 4.77
C HIS A 50 0.52 -7.81 4.92
N HIS A 51 -0.48 -7.69 4.03
CA HIS A 51 -1.60 -8.65 3.98
C HIS A 51 -1.10 -10.04 3.59
N TRP A 52 -0.21 -10.13 2.59
CA TRP A 52 0.42 -11.38 2.20
C TRP A 52 1.25 -11.99 3.34
N GLN A 53 2.06 -11.21 4.06
CA GLN A 53 2.81 -11.71 5.23
C GLN A 53 1.86 -12.35 6.24
N ASN A 54 0.76 -11.67 6.59
CA ASN A 54 -0.21 -12.17 7.56
C ASN A 54 -0.90 -13.48 7.08
N LEU A 55 -1.28 -13.56 5.81
CA LEU A 55 -2.07 -14.66 5.26
C LEU A 55 -1.20 -15.87 4.84
N SER A 56 0.01 -15.62 4.34
CA SER A 56 0.95 -16.67 3.88
C SER A 56 1.40 -17.59 5.00
N HIS A 57 1.45 -17.13 6.25
CA HIS A 57 1.74 -17.98 7.41
C HIS A 57 0.77 -19.16 7.56
N ARG A 58 -0.50 -19.01 7.13
CA ARG A 58 -1.51 -20.08 7.20
C ARG A 58 -1.79 -20.73 5.85
N LEU A 59 -1.75 -19.95 4.77
CA LEU A 59 -2.12 -20.42 3.43
C LEU A 59 -0.92 -20.96 2.63
N GLY A 60 0.31 -20.66 3.01
CA GLY A 60 1.51 -21.04 2.29
C GLY A 60 1.50 -20.48 0.86
N GLU A 61 1.82 -21.33 -0.12
CA GLU A 61 1.85 -20.99 -1.56
C GLU A 61 0.48 -20.58 -2.12
N ARG A 62 -0.61 -20.81 -1.39
CA ARG A 62 -1.95 -20.36 -1.78
C ARG A 62 -2.20 -18.86 -1.53
N ALA A 63 -1.28 -18.17 -0.84
CA ALA A 63 -1.30 -16.72 -0.72
C ALA A 63 -0.19 -16.10 -1.57
N VAL A 64 -0.59 -15.30 -2.56
CA VAL A 64 0.31 -14.71 -3.55
C VAL A 64 0.32 -13.19 -3.43
N TYR A 65 1.52 -12.62 -3.43
CA TYR A 65 1.76 -11.19 -3.55
C TYR A 65 2.36 -10.87 -4.92
N SER A 66 1.64 -10.08 -5.72
CA SER A 66 2.13 -9.58 -7.00
C SER A 66 1.25 -8.42 -7.49
N MET A 67 1.78 -7.60 -8.41
CA MET A 67 0.98 -6.56 -9.05
C MET A 67 -0.10 -7.15 -9.97
N VAL A 68 0.26 -8.13 -10.79
CA VAL A 68 -0.62 -8.77 -11.77
C VAL A 68 -0.78 -10.24 -11.39
N ALA A 69 -2.01 -10.73 -11.42
CA ALA A 69 -2.30 -12.12 -11.12
C ALA A 69 -2.00 -12.96 -12.36
N THR A 70 -1.67 -14.22 -12.15
CA THR A 70 -1.40 -15.20 -13.20
C THR A 70 -2.47 -16.27 -13.23
N ALA A 71 -2.51 -17.06 -14.31
CA ALA A 71 -3.44 -18.19 -14.40
C ALA A 71 -3.25 -19.21 -13.26
N ALA A 72 -2.01 -19.39 -12.77
CA ALA A 72 -1.72 -20.29 -11.65
C ALA A 72 -2.30 -19.77 -10.32
N ASP A 73 -2.37 -18.44 -10.14
CA ASP A 73 -2.86 -17.82 -8.91
C ASP A 73 -4.37 -18.05 -8.71
N VAL A 74 -5.12 -18.21 -9.81
CA VAL A 74 -6.58 -18.39 -9.81
C VAL A 74 -7.00 -19.82 -10.15
N GLU A 75 -6.05 -20.75 -10.31
CA GLU A 75 -6.30 -22.10 -10.78
C GLU A 75 -7.22 -22.88 -9.83
N GLY A 76 -8.28 -23.45 -10.40
CA GLY A 76 -9.27 -24.26 -9.70
C GLY A 76 -10.29 -23.46 -8.88
N CYS A 77 -10.22 -22.13 -8.89
CA CYS A 77 -11.20 -21.28 -8.22
C CYS A 77 -12.49 -21.17 -9.05
N ASP A 78 -13.63 -21.37 -8.40
CA ASP A 78 -14.97 -21.21 -8.96
C ASP A 78 -15.71 -19.99 -8.38
N THR A 79 -15.11 -19.34 -7.40
CA THR A 79 -15.71 -18.23 -6.65
C THR A 79 -14.67 -17.16 -6.35
N LEU A 80 -14.98 -15.91 -6.66
CA LEU A 80 -14.21 -14.73 -6.25
C LEU A 80 -14.94 -14.03 -5.09
N VAL A 81 -14.24 -13.79 -3.98
CA VAL A 81 -14.66 -12.84 -2.95
C VAL A 81 -13.72 -11.64 -3.00
N TYR A 82 -14.20 -10.56 -3.59
CA TYR A 82 -13.45 -9.32 -3.76
C TYR A 82 -13.83 -8.28 -2.68
N TYR A 83 -12.85 -7.92 -1.87
CA TYR A 83 -12.95 -6.84 -0.91
C TYR A 83 -12.68 -5.50 -1.60
N TRP A 84 -13.71 -4.65 -1.65
CA TRP A 84 -13.69 -3.42 -2.42
C TRP A 84 -12.60 -2.45 -1.97
N SER A 85 -11.66 -2.11 -2.86
CA SER A 85 -10.71 -1.03 -2.62
C SER A 85 -11.40 0.33 -2.56
N LYS A 86 -10.95 1.18 -1.64
CA LYS A 86 -11.38 2.59 -1.54
C LYS A 86 -10.98 3.41 -2.78
N ASN A 87 -10.01 2.95 -3.56
CA ASN A 87 -9.55 3.59 -4.79
C ASN A 87 -10.21 2.92 -6.01
N LYS A 88 -11.11 3.63 -6.70
CA LYS A 88 -11.86 3.08 -7.84
C LYS A 88 -10.96 2.63 -9.01
N PRO A 89 -9.97 3.41 -9.49
CA PRO A 89 -9.00 2.92 -10.47
C PRO A 89 -8.30 1.63 -10.06
N GLU A 90 -7.91 1.50 -8.79
CA GLU A 90 -7.29 0.27 -8.27
C GLU A 90 -8.28 -0.90 -8.32
N ALA A 91 -9.52 -0.70 -7.88
CA ALA A 91 -10.56 -1.72 -7.95
C ALA A 91 -10.82 -2.18 -9.39
N GLN A 92 -10.86 -1.24 -10.33
CA GLN A 92 -11.02 -1.54 -11.75
C GLN A 92 -9.83 -2.35 -12.30
N PHE A 93 -8.60 -1.97 -11.96
CA PHE A 93 -7.40 -2.72 -12.35
C PHE A 93 -7.45 -4.15 -11.83
N GLN A 94 -7.71 -4.32 -10.53
CA GLN A 94 -7.72 -5.63 -9.87
C GLN A 94 -8.84 -6.53 -10.40
N LEU A 95 -10.05 -6.00 -10.55
CA LEU A 95 -11.19 -6.76 -11.05
C LEU A 95 -11.00 -7.17 -12.52
N GLN A 96 -10.52 -6.28 -13.40
CA GLN A 96 -10.24 -6.68 -14.79
C GLN A 96 -9.14 -7.74 -14.88
N ASN A 97 -8.06 -7.58 -14.12
CA ASN A 97 -6.98 -8.57 -14.02
C ASN A 97 -7.54 -9.95 -13.62
N LEU A 98 -8.22 -10.04 -12.48
CA LEU A 98 -8.72 -11.31 -11.94
C LEU A 98 -9.79 -11.95 -12.82
N LEU A 99 -10.78 -11.15 -13.26
CA LEU A 99 -11.87 -11.66 -14.09
C LEU A 99 -11.42 -12.07 -15.49
N SER A 100 -10.30 -11.53 -16.00
CA SER A 100 -9.73 -11.99 -17.27
C SER A 100 -9.16 -13.42 -17.20
N LEU A 101 -8.91 -13.92 -15.98
CA LEU A 101 -8.30 -15.23 -15.73
C LEU A 101 -9.30 -16.26 -15.18
N LEU A 102 -10.28 -15.82 -14.39
CA LEU A 102 -11.32 -16.69 -13.81
C LEU A 102 -12.25 -17.26 -14.89
N PRO A 103 -12.75 -18.50 -14.74
CA PRO A 103 -13.61 -19.13 -15.74
C PRO A 103 -14.96 -18.43 -15.86
N VAL A 104 -15.53 -18.42 -17.07
CA VAL A 104 -16.94 -18.04 -17.26
C VAL A 104 -17.83 -18.94 -16.42
N GLY A 105 -18.82 -18.35 -15.75
CA GLY A 105 -19.69 -19.00 -14.77
C GLY A 105 -19.18 -18.91 -13.32
N CYS A 106 -17.96 -18.39 -13.09
CA CYS A 106 -17.44 -18.12 -11.75
C CYS A 106 -18.40 -17.22 -10.98
N ASP A 107 -18.70 -17.58 -9.73
CA ASP A 107 -19.47 -16.72 -8.82
C ASP A 107 -18.60 -15.55 -8.36
N ILE A 108 -19.14 -14.34 -8.38
CA ILE A 108 -18.44 -13.11 -8.00
C ILE A 108 -19.18 -12.49 -6.82
N PHE A 109 -18.53 -12.41 -5.68
CA PHE A 109 -18.97 -11.63 -4.53
C PHE A 109 -18.12 -10.38 -4.40
N VAL A 110 -18.76 -9.22 -4.28
CA VAL A 110 -18.10 -7.95 -3.98
C VAL A 110 -18.61 -7.44 -2.65
N VAL A 111 -17.72 -7.24 -1.68
CA VAL A 111 -18.05 -6.74 -0.34
C VAL A 111 -17.26 -5.48 -0.02
N GLY A 112 -17.90 -4.49 0.60
CA GLY A 112 -17.20 -3.27 0.98
C GLY A 112 -18.07 -2.25 1.68
N GLU A 113 -17.43 -1.24 2.28
CA GLU A 113 -18.14 -0.16 2.97
C GLU A 113 -18.84 0.77 1.96
N ASN A 114 -20.07 1.18 2.27
CA ASN A 114 -20.84 2.11 1.42
C ASN A 114 -20.12 3.45 1.23
N ARG A 115 -19.43 3.95 2.27
CA ARG A 115 -18.68 5.22 2.19
C ARG A 115 -17.44 5.14 1.30
N SER A 116 -16.93 3.92 1.05
CA SER A 116 -15.81 3.65 0.15
C SER A 116 -16.28 3.47 -1.30
N GLY A 117 -17.58 3.60 -1.56
CA GLY A 117 -18.13 3.62 -2.92
C GLY A 117 -18.40 2.25 -3.54
N VAL A 118 -18.53 1.18 -2.74
CA VAL A 118 -18.76 -0.20 -3.21
C VAL A 118 -19.92 -0.36 -4.19
N ARG A 119 -20.95 0.50 -4.10
CA ARG A 119 -22.09 0.54 -5.04
C ARG A 119 -21.67 0.73 -6.50
N SER A 120 -20.47 1.25 -6.73
CA SER A 120 -19.92 1.41 -8.08
C SER A 120 -19.56 0.08 -8.73
N ALA A 121 -19.50 -1.02 -7.98
CA ALA A 121 -19.22 -2.35 -8.49
C ALA A 121 -20.21 -2.79 -9.57
N GLU A 122 -21.51 -2.49 -9.39
CA GLU A 122 -22.56 -2.85 -10.36
C GLU A 122 -22.26 -2.27 -11.75
N GLY A 123 -22.10 -0.95 -11.86
CA GLY A 123 -21.77 -0.30 -13.13
C GLY A 123 -20.35 -0.59 -13.62
N MET A 124 -19.41 -0.92 -12.73
CA MET A 124 -18.04 -1.27 -13.11
C MET A 124 -17.97 -2.65 -13.79
N LEU A 125 -18.83 -3.59 -13.36
CA LEU A 125 -18.84 -4.97 -13.85
C LEU A 125 -19.94 -5.24 -14.86
N GLU A 126 -20.88 -4.32 -15.11
CA GLU A 126 -22.04 -4.52 -15.99
C GLU A 126 -21.70 -5.08 -17.38
N ALA A 127 -20.49 -4.78 -17.87
CA ALA A 127 -20.02 -5.29 -19.13
C ALA A 127 -19.71 -6.78 -19.10
N TRP A 128 -19.40 -7.40 -17.96
CA TRP A 128 -18.89 -8.78 -17.82
C TRP A 128 -19.71 -9.67 -16.89
N ALA A 129 -20.45 -9.07 -15.96
CA ALA A 129 -21.29 -9.75 -14.98
C ALA A 129 -22.42 -8.83 -14.52
N THR A 130 -23.63 -9.36 -14.41
CA THR A 130 -24.73 -8.65 -13.73
C THR A 130 -24.65 -8.93 -12.23
N LEU A 131 -24.44 -7.88 -11.43
CA LEU A 131 -24.42 -7.98 -9.97
C LEU A 131 -25.78 -7.60 -9.39
N GLU A 132 -26.20 -8.34 -8.37
CA GLU A 132 -27.35 -8.04 -7.52
C GLU A 132 -26.92 -7.84 -6.08
N LYS A 133 -27.56 -6.92 -5.37
CA LYS A 133 -27.26 -6.68 -3.96
C LYS A 133 -27.90 -7.74 -3.08
N VAL A 134 -27.08 -8.52 -2.37
CA VAL A 134 -27.50 -9.64 -1.51
C VAL A 134 -27.73 -9.20 -0.06
N ASP A 135 -26.85 -8.36 0.49
CA ASP A 135 -26.96 -7.91 1.88
C ASP A 135 -26.46 -6.46 2.04
N SER A 136 -26.88 -5.83 3.14
CA SER A 136 -26.50 -4.49 3.54
C SER A 136 -26.45 -4.37 5.06
N ALA A 137 -25.38 -4.86 5.68
CA ALA A 137 -25.18 -4.80 7.12
C ALA A 137 -23.88 -4.05 7.47
N ARG A 138 -23.75 -3.59 8.72
CA ARG A 138 -22.52 -2.93 9.24
C ARG A 138 -21.99 -1.77 8.37
N ARG A 139 -22.88 -1.03 7.70
CA ARG A 139 -22.55 0.03 6.72
C ARG A 139 -21.80 -0.47 5.48
N CYS A 140 -21.78 -1.78 5.26
CA CYS A 140 -21.27 -2.43 4.07
C CYS A 140 -22.40 -2.83 3.12
N GLY A 141 -22.06 -3.08 1.86
CA GLY A 141 -22.91 -3.77 0.89
C GLY A 141 -22.22 -5.04 0.42
N LEU A 142 -22.99 -6.11 0.25
CA LEU A 142 -22.58 -7.35 -0.41
C LEU A 142 -23.35 -7.49 -1.71
N TYR A 143 -22.63 -7.71 -2.79
CA TYR A 143 -23.17 -7.91 -4.13
C TYR A 143 -22.72 -9.27 -4.65
N HIS A 144 -23.57 -9.95 -5.39
CA HIS A 144 -23.30 -11.25 -5.99
C HIS A 144 -23.72 -11.25 -7.45
N GLY A 145 -22.97 -11.95 -8.29
CA GLY A 145 -23.33 -12.23 -9.66
C GLY A 145 -22.47 -13.36 -10.20
N ARG A 146 -22.59 -13.62 -11.52
CA ARG A 146 -21.77 -14.61 -12.21
C ARG A 146 -21.05 -13.99 -13.38
N LEU A 147 -19.82 -14.45 -13.62
CA LEU A 147 -19.03 -13.99 -14.75
C LEU A 147 -19.62 -14.52 -16.06
N ASP A 148 -20.20 -13.64 -16.88
CA ASP A 148 -20.81 -14.01 -18.16
C ASP A 148 -19.77 -14.07 -19.29
N LYS A 149 -18.76 -13.19 -19.23
CA LYS A 149 -17.62 -13.19 -20.16
C LYS A 149 -16.38 -12.59 -19.51
N GLN A 150 -15.21 -13.05 -19.92
CA GLN A 150 -13.94 -12.49 -19.45
C GLN A 150 -13.67 -11.11 -20.08
N PRO A 151 -13.20 -10.11 -19.32
CA PRO A 151 -12.61 -8.90 -19.88
C PRO A 151 -11.29 -9.19 -20.59
N GLY A 152 -10.93 -8.33 -21.55
CA GLY A 152 -9.52 -8.18 -21.93
C GLY A 152 -8.78 -7.38 -20.86
N PHE A 153 -7.55 -7.78 -20.55
CA PHE A 153 -6.70 -7.08 -19.57
C PHE A 153 -5.28 -6.93 -20.11
N ASP A 154 -4.76 -5.70 -20.03
CA ASP A 154 -3.38 -5.35 -20.32
C ASP A 154 -2.91 -4.34 -19.26
N ALA A 155 -1.99 -4.78 -18.40
CA ALA A 155 -1.47 -3.97 -17.31
C ALA A 155 -0.77 -2.69 -17.79
N SER A 156 -0.18 -2.70 -19.00
CA SER A 156 0.55 -1.54 -19.54
C SER A 156 -0.36 -0.35 -19.82
N GLY A 157 -1.64 -0.59 -20.10
CA GLY A 157 -2.64 0.45 -20.38
C GLY A 157 -3.12 1.24 -19.15
N TYR A 158 -2.70 0.86 -17.94
CA TYR A 158 -3.15 1.50 -16.69
C TYR A 158 -2.16 2.50 -16.09
N GLY A 159 -0.92 2.48 -16.57
CA GLY A 159 0.11 3.44 -16.16
C GLY A 159 -0.29 4.87 -16.53
N ASN A 160 0.12 5.82 -15.69
CA ASN A 160 0.13 7.23 -16.05
C ASN A 160 1.53 7.79 -15.84
N THR A 161 1.85 8.87 -16.55
CA THR A 161 3.11 9.57 -16.44
C THR A 161 2.86 11.07 -16.35
N TYR A 162 3.54 11.75 -15.45
CA TYR A 162 3.53 13.21 -15.37
C TYR A 162 4.97 13.74 -15.28
N GLN A 163 5.15 15.00 -15.67
CA GLN A 163 6.42 15.71 -15.56
C GLN A 163 6.45 16.53 -14.27
N LEU A 164 7.55 16.42 -13.52
CA LEU A 164 7.87 17.26 -12.37
C LEU A 164 9.19 17.97 -12.69
N ASP A 165 9.09 19.23 -13.14
CA ASP A 165 10.19 19.94 -13.78
C ASP A 165 10.73 19.16 -15.02
N ASP A 166 11.94 18.62 -14.92
CA ASP A 166 12.60 17.78 -15.94
C ASP A 166 12.59 16.28 -15.56
N LEU A 167 11.87 15.91 -14.48
CA LEU A 167 11.75 14.54 -14.01
C LEU A 167 10.48 13.88 -14.55
N THR A 168 10.64 12.68 -15.07
CA THR A 168 9.52 11.84 -15.53
C THR A 168 9.05 10.93 -14.40
N ILE A 169 7.83 11.12 -13.91
CA ILE A 169 7.28 10.31 -12.81
C ILE A 169 6.24 9.33 -13.35
N HIS A 170 6.44 8.04 -13.09
CA HIS A 170 5.49 6.97 -13.41
C HIS A 170 4.60 6.67 -12.22
N THR A 171 3.33 6.38 -12.47
CA THR A 171 2.35 6.01 -11.45
C THR A 171 1.39 4.96 -11.98
N LEU A 172 0.77 4.23 -11.05
CA LEU A 172 -0.15 3.13 -11.33
C LEU A 172 -1.42 3.31 -10.48
N PRO A 173 -2.53 2.62 -10.83
CA PRO A 173 -3.73 2.64 -10.00
C PRO A 173 -3.44 2.23 -8.55
N GLY A 174 -4.01 2.98 -7.61
CA GLY A 174 -3.80 2.77 -6.17
C GLY A 174 -2.54 3.45 -5.59
N VAL A 175 -1.57 3.85 -6.42
CA VAL A 175 -0.35 4.54 -5.93
C VAL A 175 -0.69 5.98 -5.53
N PHE A 176 -0.14 6.41 -4.39
CA PHE A 176 -0.29 7.78 -3.88
C PHE A 176 0.31 8.82 -4.84
N SER A 177 -0.22 10.05 -4.84
CA SER A 177 0.29 11.16 -5.67
C SER A 177 0.26 10.89 -7.18
N ARG A 178 -0.83 10.26 -7.66
CA ARG A 178 -1.05 9.95 -9.09
C ARG A 178 -1.01 11.18 -10.01
N ASP A 179 -1.48 12.33 -9.51
CA ASP A 179 -1.70 13.53 -10.32
C ASP A 179 -0.63 14.62 -10.09
N GLY A 180 0.41 14.34 -9.30
CA GLY A 180 1.49 15.29 -9.02
C GLY A 180 2.06 15.18 -7.61
N LEU A 181 3.10 15.98 -7.35
CA LEU A 181 3.74 16.08 -6.04
C LEU A 181 2.76 16.65 -5.00
N ASP A 182 2.53 15.93 -3.90
CA ASP A 182 1.67 16.42 -2.83
C ASP A 182 2.39 17.46 -1.94
N ILE A 183 1.60 18.29 -1.26
CA ILE A 183 2.09 19.38 -0.39
C ILE A 183 3.01 18.87 0.73
N GLY A 184 2.77 17.66 1.25
CA GLY A 184 3.62 17.05 2.27
C GLY A 184 5.00 16.72 1.71
N SER A 185 5.03 16.02 0.57
CA SER A 185 6.28 15.72 -0.14
C SER A 185 7.05 16.97 -0.56
N ASP A 186 6.36 18.00 -1.07
CA ASP A 186 6.98 19.28 -1.41
C ASP A 186 7.62 19.96 -0.18
N LEU A 187 6.89 20.04 0.92
CA LEU A 187 7.42 20.58 2.18
C LEU A 187 8.64 19.78 2.66
N LEU A 188 8.60 18.45 2.56
CA LEU A 188 9.70 17.59 2.94
C LEU A 188 10.95 17.85 2.08
N LEU A 189 10.77 17.90 0.76
CA LEU A 189 11.84 18.17 -0.21
C LEU A 189 12.48 19.55 0.01
N SER A 190 11.69 20.56 0.39
CA SER A 190 12.18 21.91 0.68
C SER A 190 13.24 21.98 1.80
N THR A 191 13.29 20.95 2.66
CA THR A 191 14.26 20.88 3.77
C THR A 191 15.58 20.24 3.38
N LEU A 192 15.67 19.61 2.20
CA LEU A 192 16.88 18.91 1.76
C LEU A 192 17.97 19.92 1.38
N THR A 193 19.16 19.73 1.93
CA THR A 193 20.34 20.49 1.51
C THR A 193 20.94 19.81 0.28
N PRO A 194 21.20 20.52 -0.83
CA PRO A 194 21.82 19.92 -2.02
C PRO A 194 23.20 19.31 -1.73
N HIS A 195 23.62 18.39 -2.60
CA HIS A 195 24.96 17.76 -2.58
C HIS A 195 25.32 16.95 -1.33
N PHE A 196 24.32 16.46 -0.58
CA PHE A 196 24.61 15.48 0.46
C PHE A 196 24.99 14.11 -0.15
N ARG A 197 25.53 13.23 0.69
CA ARG A 197 26.04 11.92 0.27
C ARG A 197 25.65 10.88 1.30
N GLY A 198 25.64 9.61 0.91
CA GLY A 198 25.37 8.51 1.82
C GLY A 198 24.31 7.57 1.28
N LYS A 199 23.91 6.62 2.12
CA LYS A 199 22.81 5.69 1.87
C LYS A 199 21.51 6.30 2.36
N VAL A 200 20.50 6.34 1.49
CA VAL A 200 19.16 6.82 1.82
C VAL A 200 18.15 5.69 1.68
N LEU A 201 17.29 5.55 2.68
CA LEU A 201 16.11 4.69 2.62
C LEU A 201 14.84 5.55 2.57
N ASP A 202 14.04 5.39 1.52
CA ASP A 202 12.70 5.97 1.35
C ASP A 202 11.64 4.93 1.71
N ILE A 203 10.93 5.14 2.81
CA ILE A 203 9.91 4.20 3.33
C ILE A 203 8.52 4.69 2.98
N GLY A 204 7.75 3.82 2.32
CA GLY A 204 6.47 4.20 1.71
C GLY A 204 6.73 5.02 0.46
N CYS A 205 7.59 4.50 -0.42
CA CYS A 205 8.16 5.26 -1.53
C CYS A 205 7.13 5.68 -2.59
N GLY A 206 5.95 5.03 -2.66
CA GLY A 206 4.90 5.39 -3.61
C GLY A 206 5.40 5.29 -5.06
N SER A 207 5.40 6.41 -5.78
CA SER A 207 5.94 6.50 -7.15
C SER A 207 7.47 6.70 -7.23
N GLY A 208 8.17 6.78 -6.09
CA GLY A 208 9.60 7.05 -6.01
C GLY A 208 9.97 8.52 -6.20
N VAL A 209 8.99 9.43 -6.16
CA VAL A 209 9.18 10.86 -6.43
C VAL A 209 10.18 11.53 -5.46
N LEU A 210 10.12 11.20 -4.17
CA LEU A 210 11.01 11.76 -3.15
C LEU A 210 12.47 11.36 -3.44
N ALA A 211 12.71 10.06 -3.61
CA ALA A 211 14.03 9.53 -3.95
C ALA A 211 14.59 10.10 -5.26
N THR A 212 13.74 10.26 -6.28
CA THR A 212 14.12 10.78 -7.60
C THR A 212 14.55 12.25 -7.52
N VAL A 213 13.75 13.11 -6.89
CA VAL A 213 14.10 14.53 -6.69
C VAL A 213 15.38 14.65 -5.86
N MET A 214 15.51 13.82 -4.83
CA MET A 214 16.68 13.79 -3.96
C MET A 214 17.97 13.41 -4.70
N ALA A 215 17.95 12.38 -5.53
CA ALA A 215 19.10 11.97 -6.33
C ALA A 215 19.50 13.05 -7.35
N LYS A 216 18.52 13.77 -7.91
CA LYS A 216 18.80 14.90 -8.80
C LYS A 216 19.60 16.01 -8.10
N VAL A 217 19.19 16.42 -6.90
CA VAL A 217 19.90 17.48 -6.14
C VAL A 217 21.17 16.98 -5.44
N SER A 218 21.32 15.66 -5.28
CA SER A 218 22.43 15.02 -4.60
C SER A 218 22.93 13.77 -5.33
N PRO A 219 23.65 13.89 -6.46
CA PRO A 219 24.01 12.76 -7.34
C PRO A 219 24.94 11.69 -6.74
N ARG A 220 25.37 11.84 -5.48
CA ARG A 220 26.26 10.92 -4.76
C ARG A 220 25.53 10.13 -3.67
N VAL A 221 24.21 10.20 -3.62
CA VAL A 221 23.39 9.35 -2.76
C VAL A 221 23.25 7.97 -3.40
N ARG A 222 23.10 6.95 -2.56
CA ARG A 222 22.70 5.60 -2.97
C ARG A 222 21.32 5.34 -2.40
N LEU A 223 20.39 4.90 -3.25
CA LEU A 223 18.98 4.84 -2.93
C LEU A 223 18.51 3.41 -2.62
N TRP A 224 17.71 3.31 -1.56
CA TRP A 224 16.86 2.18 -1.24
C TRP A 224 15.44 2.70 -1.08
N LEU A 225 14.49 2.03 -1.72
CA LEU A 225 13.08 2.39 -1.70
C LEU A 225 12.28 1.16 -1.30
N CYS A 226 11.36 1.30 -0.36
CA CYS A 226 10.44 0.23 -0.04
C CYS A 226 9.01 0.70 0.15
N ASP A 227 8.09 -0.19 -0.19
CA ASP A 227 6.65 0.00 -0.04
C ASP A 227 5.97 -1.35 0.19
N VAL A 228 4.76 -1.33 0.74
CA VAL A 228 3.93 -2.54 0.84
C VAL A 228 3.16 -2.79 -0.46
N HIS A 229 2.89 -1.75 -1.24
CA HIS A 229 2.02 -1.85 -2.40
C HIS A 229 2.79 -2.27 -3.65
N ALA A 230 2.40 -3.38 -4.27
CA ALA A 230 3.07 -3.90 -5.46
C ALA A 230 3.11 -2.90 -6.61
N ALA A 231 2.03 -2.11 -6.79
CA ALA A 231 2.01 -1.08 -7.83
C ALA A 231 2.95 0.10 -7.50
N ALA A 232 3.17 0.44 -6.23
CA ALA A 232 4.15 1.44 -5.82
C ALA A 232 5.59 0.97 -6.12
N ILE A 233 5.89 -0.30 -5.88
CA ILE A 233 7.18 -0.91 -6.22
C ILE A 233 7.44 -0.81 -7.73
N GLU A 234 6.49 -1.21 -8.57
CA GLU A 234 6.65 -1.14 -10.02
C GLU A 234 6.70 0.30 -10.54
N ALA A 235 5.89 1.21 -9.98
CA ALA A 235 5.93 2.64 -10.32
C ALA A 235 7.28 3.27 -9.95
N SER A 236 7.81 2.98 -8.76
CA SER A 236 9.11 3.48 -8.30
C SER A 236 10.26 2.99 -9.18
N LYS A 237 10.28 1.71 -9.58
CA LYS A 237 11.26 1.18 -10.54
C LYS A 237 11.18 1.89 -11.88
N ALA A 238 9.98 2.07 -12.42
CA ALA A 238 9.77 2.75 -13.69
C ALA A 238 10.22 4.23 -13.62
N THR A 239 9.90 4.93 -12.52
CA THR A 239 10.37 6.30 -12.28
C THR A 239 11.88 6.39 -12.23
N LEU A 240 12.58 5.54 -11.47
CA LEU A 240 14.05 5.56 -11.43
C LEU A 240 14.66 5.30 -12.81
N ALA A 241 14.15 4.29 -13.53
CA ALA A 241 14.62 3.95 -14.86
C ALA A 241 14.42 5.10 -15.87
N ALA A 242 13.27 5.76 -15.85
CA ALA A 242 12.96 6.87 -16.76
C ALA A 242 13.83 8.12 -16.55
N ASN A 243 14.46 8.24 -15.38
CA ASN A 243 15.36 9.34 -15.03
C ASN A 243 16.84 8.90 -14.97
N GLU A 244 17.16 7.70 -15.48
CA GLU A 244 18.53 7.15 -15.49
C GLU A 244 19.16 7.07 -14.09
N LEU A 245 18.35 6.79 -13.07
CA LEU A 245 18.79 6.68 -11.68
C LEU A 245 18.90 5.22 -11.24
N GLU A 246 19.95 4.93 -10.48
CA GLU A 246 20.14 3.64 -9.82
C GLU A 246 19.53 3.64 -8.41
N GLY A 247 18.90 2.54 -8.02
CA GLY A 247 18.38 2.32 -6.68
C GLY A 247 17.82 0.93 -6.48
N GLU A 248 17.81 0.45 -5.24
CA GLU A 248 17.20 -0.84 -4.88
C GLU A 248 15.75 -0.60 -4.45
N VAL A 249 14.79 -1.17 -5.19
CA VAL A 249 13.34 -1.03 -4.92
C VAL A 249 12.76 -2.40 -4.57
N PHE A 250 12.21 -2.54 -3.37
CA PHE A 250 11.76 -3.84 -2.86
C PHE A 250 10.51 -3.72 -1.97
N ALA A 251 9.71 -4.78 -1.92
CA ALA A 251 8.55 -4.85 -1.05
C ALA A 251 8.98 -5.00 0.42
N SER A 252 8.38 -4.23 1.32
CA SER A 252 8.64 -4.35 2.76
C SER A 252 7.48 -3.78 3.56
N ASN A 253 7.13 -4.44 4.66
CA ASN A 253 6.25 -3.87 5.68
C ASN A 253 7.08 -3.01 6.63
N VAL A 254 7.21 -1.74 6.28
CA VAL A 254 8.13 -0.78 6.92
C VAL A 254 9.57 -1.33 6.86
N PHE A 255 10.08 -1.89 7.96
CA PHE A 255 11.44 -2.42 8.07
C PHE A 255 11.55 -3.94 7.93
N SER A 256 10.46 -4.68 7.66
CA SER A 256 10.47 -6.16 7.71
C SER A 256 11.57 -6.80 6.87
N ASP A 257 11.82 -6.25 5.67
CA ASP A 257 12.79 -6.77 4.71
C ASP A 257 13.93 -5.78 4.44
N VAL A 258 14.03 -4.72 5.25
CA VAL A 258 15.11 -3.74 5.15
C VAL A 258 16.37 -4.34 5.74
N THR A 259 17.45 -4.41 4.95
CA THR A 259 18.76 -4.86 5.42
C THR A 259 19.78 -3.73 5.48
N GLY A 260 20.67 -3.78 6.47
CA GLY A 260 21.73 -2.79 6.64
C GLY A 260 21.30 -1.50 7.34
N ARG A 261 22.19 -0.50 7.27
CA ARG A 261 22.05 0.81 7.92
C ARG A 261 22.26 1.95 6.91
N PHE A 262 21.59 3.07 7.18
CA PHE A 262 21.43 4.22 6.32
C PHE A 262 21.90 5.50 7.01
N ASP A 263 22.33 6.46 6.22
CA ASP A 263 22.72 7.79 6.68
C ASP A 263 21.49 8.71 6.78
N MET A 264 20.45 8.42 6.00
CA MET A 264 19.14 9.07 6.09
C MET A 264 18.03 8.05 5.86
N ILE A 265 16.98 8.11 6.70
CA ILE A 265 15.69 7.48 6.44
C ILE A 265 14.68 8.60 6.24
N ILE A 266 13.95 8.56 5.13
CA ILE A 266 12.95 9.56 4.75
C ILE A 266 11.59 8.87 4.57
N SER A 267 10.50 9.56 4.92
CA SER A 267 9.15 9.04 4.72
C SER A 267 8.08 10.13 4.72
N ASN A 268 7.08 9.96 3.85
CA ASN A 268 5.78 10.63 3.90
C ASN A 268 4.69 9.56 4.15
N PRO A 269 4.50 9.13 5.40
CA PRO A 269 3.62 8.00 5.70
C PRO A 269 2.13 8.33 5.40
N PRO A 270 1.30 7.34 5.04
CA PRO A 270 -0.11 7.56 4.77
C PRO A 270 -0.89 8.00 6.03
N PHE A 271 -1.88 8.89 5.86
CA PHE A 271 -2.64 9.51 6.97
C PHE A 271 -4.15 9.24 6.96
N HIS A 272 -4.64 8.22 6.25
CA HIS A 272 -6.07 8.09 5.93
C HIS A 272 -6.83 6.97 6.64
N ASP A 273 -6.18 6.11 7.43
CA ASP A 273 -6.81 4.91 8.01
C ASP A 273 -7.29 5.07 9.46
N GLY A 274 -7.51 6.31 9.90
CA GLY A 274 -7.99 6.62 11.25
C GLY A 274 -6.85 6.81 12.25
N LEU A 275 -7.18 7.41 13.41
CA LEU A 275 -6.17 7.89 14.36
C LEU A 275 -5.31 6.76 14.93
N GLN A 276 -5.92 5.64 15.37
CA GLN A 276 -5.18 4.51 15.96
C GLN A 276 -4.22 3.84 14.99
N THR A 277 -4.68 3.50 13.78
CA THR A 277 -3.83 2.91 12.73
C THR A 277 -2.68 3.86 12.35
N SER A 278 -2.96 5.17 12.27
CA SER A 278 -1.93 6.18 12.00
C SER A 278 -0.88 6.25 13.12
N LEU A 279 -1.27 6.01 14.38
CA LEU A 279 -0.37 5.99 15.54
C LEU A 279 0.53 4.75 15.54
N GLU A 280 -0.02 3.58 15.22
CA GLU A 280 0.74 2.33 15.14
C GLU A 280 1.76 2.37 14.00
N ALA A 281 1.37 2.88 12.83
CA ALA A 281 2.26 3.10 11.71
C ALA A 281 3.40 4.06 12.09
N ALA A 282 3.08 5.20 12.72
CA ALA A 282 4.08 6.15 13.20
C ALA A 282 5.05 5.54 14.21
N ASN A 283 4.54 4.77 15.18
CA ASN A 283 5.37 4.08 16.17
C ASN A 283 6.32 3.07 15.52
N THR A 284 5.80 2.23 14.62
CA THR A 284 6.60 1.21 13.92
C THR A 284 7.72 1.86 13.09
N LEU A 285 7.40 2.93 12.37
CA LEU A 285 8.38 3.70 11.58
C LEU A 285 9.45 4.36 12.48
N ILE A 286 9.04 5.11 13.49
CA ILE A 286 9.98 5.89 14.31
C ILE A 286 10.88 4.97 15.14
N ARG A 287 10.30 3.98 15.83
CA ARG A 287 11.06 3.06 16.70
C ARG A 287 11.94 2.12 15.88
N GLY A 288 11.48 1.67 14.71
CA GLY A 288 12.26 0.81 13.82
C GLY A 288 13.51 1.49 13.26
N ALA A 289 13.45 2.80 13.00
CA ALA A 289 14.55 3.56 12.41
C ALA A 289 15.87 3.45 13.20
N LEU A 290 15.85 3.32 14.53
CA LEU A 290 17.07 3.18 15.35
C LEU A 290 17.94 1.98 14.95
N LYS A 291 17.33 0.89 14.49
CA LYS A 291 18.05 -0.31 14.07
C LYS A 291 18.74 -0.15 12.71
N HIS A 292 18.24 0.78 11.91
CA HIS A 292 18.63 0.98 10.51
C HIS A 292 19.35 2.31 10.27
N LEU A 293 19.62 3.13 11.29
CA LEU A 293 20.43 4.35 11.13
C LEU A 293 21.90 4.10 11.50
N ASN A 294 22.82 4.67 10.72
CA ASN A 294 24.22 4.83 11.12
C ASN A 294 24.34 5.84 12.27
N SER A 295 25.41 5.78 13.05
CA SER A 295 25.69 6.83 14.05
C SER A 295 25.81 8.19 13.34
N GLY A 296 25.06 9.18 13.83
CA GLY A 296 24.94 10.49 13.18
C GLY A 296 23.94 10.55 12.01
N GLY A 297 23.36 9.42 11.61
CA GLY A 297 22.32 9.36 10.59
C GLY A 297 20.99 9.92 11.10
N GLU A 298 20.13 10.34 10.18
CA GLU A 298 18.88 11.03 10.52
C GLU A 298 17.62 10.37 9.98
N LEU A 299 16.55 10.43 10.78
CA LEU A 299 15.19 10.17 10.36
C LEU A 299 14.53 11.50 10.02
N ARG A 300 13.94 11.60 8.83
CA ARG A 300 13.19 12.78 8.37
C ARG A 300 11.80 12.39 7.92
N ILE A 301 10.78 12.91 8.60
CA ILE A 301 9.37 12.55 8.36
C ILE A 301 8.54 13.80 8.17
N VAL A 302 7.72 13.84 7.12
CA VAL A 302 6.62 14.82 7.04
C VAL A 302 5.34 14.20 7.57
N ALA A 303 4.62 14.92 8.43
CA ALA A 303 3.34 14.44 8.94
C ALA A 303 2.35 15.56 9.26
N ASN A 304 1.07 15.18 9.35
CA ASN A 304 0.03 16.09 9.83
C ASN A 304 0.33 16.52 11.27
N ALA A 305 0.22 17.83 11.54
CA ALA A 305 0.64 18.41 12.82
C ALA A 305 -0.17 17.96 14.05
N PHE A 306 -1.34 17.34 13.87
CA PHE A 306 -2.21 16.86 14.96
C PHE A 306 -1.81 15.48 15.50
N LEU A 307 -0.95 14.74 14.80
CA LEU A 307 -0.49 13.42 15.22
C LEU A 307 0.68 13.55 16.22
N PRO A 308 0.77 12.69 17.24
CA PRO A 308 1.77 12.79 18.31
C PRO A 308 3.17 12.28 17.90
N TYR A 309 3.62 12.59 16.68
CA TYR A 309 4.99 12.35 16.22
C TYR A 309 6.06 12.93 17.17
N PRO A 310 5.92 14.18 17.69
CA PRO A 310 6.89 14.77 18.61
C PRO A 310 7.19 13.89 19.83
N GLN A 311 6.13 13.38 20.46
CA GLN A 311 6.27 12.54 21.66
C GLN A 311 7.02 11.24 21.34
N ILE A 312 6.63 10.55 20.27
CA ILE A 312 7.25 9.28 19.87
C ILE A 312 8.72 9.50 19.48
N LEU A 313 9.02 10.61 18.78
CA LEU A 313 10.39 10.98 18.42
C LEU A 313 11.25 11.27 19.65
N ASP A 314 10.76 12.06 20.60
CA ASP A 314 11.49 12.37 21.84
C ASP A 314 11.72 11.12 22.71
N GLU A 315 10.71 10.26 22.83
CA GLU A 315 10.85 8.97 23.53
C GLU A 315 11.87 8.03 22.87
N THR A 316 12.02 8.11 21.54
CA THR A 316 12.84 7.17 20.76
C THR A 316 14.27 7.68 20.55
N PHE A 317 14.42 8.96 20.21
CA PHE A 317 15.69 9.60 19.84
C PHE A 317 16.23 10.54 20.93
N GLY A 318 15.45 10.84 21.96
CA GLY A 318 15.78 11.78 23.04
C GLY A 318 15.42 13.23 22.71
N ASN A 319 15.47 13.62 21.42
CA ASN A 319 14.98 14.91 20.95
C ASN A 319 14.62 14.86 19.45
N HIS A 320 13.85 15.86 19.00
CA HIS A 320 13.60 16.14 17.59
C HIS A 320 13.76 17.62 17.27
N GLU A 321 13.84 17.92 15.97
CA GLU A 321 13.82 19.26 15.40
C GLU A 321 12.64 19.35 14.41
N VAL A 322 11.98 20.52 14.34
CA VAL A 322 11.01 20.83 13.29
C VAL A 322 11.73 21.70 12.25
N LEU A 323 11.98 21.13 11.07
CA LEU A 323 12.73 21.82 10.01
C LEU A 323 11.86 22.79 9.21
N ALA A 324 10.60 22.43 9.00
CA ALA A 324 9.62 23.23 8.26
C ALA A 324 8.21 22.91 8.73
N GLN A 325 7.29 23.87 8.57
CA GLN A 325 5.88 23.66 8.88
C GLN A 325 4.98 24.53 8.00
N THR A 326 3.79 24.02 7.75
CA THR A 326 2.65 24.74 7.18
C THR A 326 1.48 24.70 8.18
N GLY A 327 0.32 25.24 7.80
CA GLY A 327 -0.89 25.09 8.62
C GLY A 327 -1.35 23.63 8.79
N ARG A 328 -0.89 22.71 7.94
CA ARG A 328 -1.33 21.30 7.94
C ARG A 328 -0.21 20.31 8.26
N PHE A 329 0.98 20.52 7.73
CA PHE A 329 2.10 19.57 7.77
C PHE A 329 3.29 20.12 8.55
N LYS A 330 4.05 19.23 9.18
CA LYS A 330 5.35 19.51 9.81
C LYS A 330 6.38 18.51 9.31
N VAL A 331 7.60 18.98 9.07
CA VAL A 331 8.77 18.14 8.77
C VAL A 331 9.60 18.02 10.03
N TYR A 332 9.68 16.79 10.54
CA TYR A 332 10.45 16.43 11.71
C TYR A 332 11.79 15.84 11.30
N ARG A 333 12.81 16.10 12.12
CA ARG A 333 14.14 15.51 12.02
C ARG A 333 14.57 14.97 13.38
N ALA A 334 15.10 13.75 13.42
CA ALA A 334 15.74 13.18 14.59
C ALA A 334 17.05 12.48 14.20
N VAL A 335 18.08 12.55 15.05
CA VAL A 335 19.44 12.07 14.73
C VAL A 335 19.83 10.92 15.67
N TYR A 336 20.25 9.79 15.11
CA TYR A 336 20.71 8.65 15.88
C TYR A 336 22.10 8.90 16.48
N GLY A 337 22.26 8.61 17.77
CA GLY A 337 23.56 8.69 18.45
C GLY A 337 23.94 10.07 19.02
N ARG A 338 23.11 11.10 18.85
CA ARG A 338 23.18 12.29 19.73
C ARG A 338 22.54 11.93 21.08
N GLY A 339 23.32 11.31 21.96
CA GLY A 339 22.92 11.13 23.35
C GLY A 339 22.58 12.48 23.99
N ALA A 340 21.50 12.46 24.77
CA ALA A 340 20.99 13.53 25.62
C ALA A 340 22.07 14.53 26.04
N LYS A 341 21.87 15.81 25.70
CA LYS A 341 22.49 16.87 26.50
C LYS A 341 21.93 16.69 27.91
N THR A 342 22.76 16.11 28.77
CA THR A 342 22.66 16.21 30.22
C THR A 342 22.43 17.69 30.53
N ARG A 343 21.27 18.00 31.10
CA ARG A 343 21.07 19.22 31.86
C ARG A 343 20.65 18.83 33.25
#